data_AF-M4BXH8-F1
#
_entry.id   AF-M4BXH8-F1
#
_cell.length_a   1.000
_cell.length_b   1.000
_cell.length_c   1.000
_cell.angle_alpha   90.00
_cell.angle_beta   90.00
_cell.angle_gamma   90.00
#
_symmetry.space_group_name_H-M   'P 1'
#
loop_
_entity.id
_entity.type
_entity.pdbx_description
1 polymer ?
#
loop_
_entity_poly.entity_id
_entity_poly.type
_entity_poly.pdbx_seq_one_letter_code
_entity_poly.pdbx_strand_id
1 'polypeptide(L)'
;MAPKTTPFQEKHALEFGLELIKTEKGGAQTVRCLLCIYDRRDKVEVGSSTGRKRKSRVDIKYYTKPFAPQNYRSHNMMQHGKTWAEYSEMCNAEKREYFTGKTKIVNTLHHCLDVQGDTMEFKVSPPIVETIIGDMLFRNDEMLDNAENDDEDDLVASDAAKAVAKKIAKKSSEKAHAMKLFVKDSETKKYVITINNMMRYELALDHVGRGMSFRQSAMAIEHAK
;
A
#
# COMPACT_ATOMS: atom_id res chain seq x y z
N MET A 1 44.28 12.89 11.83
CA MET A 1 43.46 12.15 12.82
C MET A 1 43.39 10.70 12.37
N ALA A 2 43.80 9.74 13.21
CA ALA A 2 43.75 8.32 12.84
C ALA A 2 42.29 7.89 12.57
N PRO A 3 42.03 7.07 11.54
CA PRO A 3 40.68 6.59 11.26
C PRO A 3 40.17 5.81 12.47
N LYS A 4 38.96 6.13 12.93
CA LYS A 4 38.32 5.41 14.04
C LYS A 4 38.16 3.94 13.62
N THR A 5 38.72 3.01 14.38
CA THR A 5 38.72 1.56 14.08
C THR A 5 37.79 0.78 15.00
N THR A 6 36.70 1.39 15.47
CA THR A 6 35.78 0.77 16.45
C THR A 6 35.32 -0.62 15.98
N PRO A 7 35.66 -1.70 16.71
CA PRO A 7 35.24 -3.05 16.36
C PRO A 7 33.75 -3.24 16.62
N PHE A 8 33.15 -4.26 16.00
CA PHE A 8 31.76 -4.61 16.28
C PHE A 8 31.65 -5.16 17.70
N GLN A 9 30.65 -4.71 18.46
CA GLN A 9 30.35 -5.22 19.80
C GLN A 9 29.07 -6.04 19.72
N GLU A 10 29.08 -7.24 20.28
CA GLU A 10 27.95 -8.17 20.21
C GLU A 10 26.66 -7.59 20.80
N LYS A 11 26.77 -6.75 21.84
CA LYS A 11 25.63 -6.01 22.42
C LYS A 11 24.87 -5.16 21.39
N HIS A 12 25.55 -4.69 20.34
CA HIS A 12 24.91 -3.91 19.28
C HIS A 12 23.94 -4.76 18.44
N ALA A 13 24.12 -6.09 18.41
CA ALA A 13 23.23 -7.00 17.69
C ALA A 13 21.79 -6.89 18.21
N LEU A 14 21.61 -7.01 19.53
CA LEU A 14 20.30 -6.91 20.15
C LEU A 14 19.83 -5.46 20.32
N GLU A 15 20.73 -4.52 20.68
CA GLU A 15 20.34 -3.12 20.91
C GLU A 15 19.78 -2.46 19.65
N PHE A 16 20.38 -2.73 18.48
CA PHE A 16 20.05 -2.04 17.23
C PHE A 16 19.40 -2.93 16.16
N GLY A 17 19.13 -4.21 16.46
CA GLY A 17 18.60 -5.16 15.50
C GLY A 17 19.59 -5.42 14.35
N LEU A 18 20.79 -5.91 14.68
CA LEU A 18 21.87 -6.16 13.74
C LEU A 18 22.30 -7.63 13.74
N GLU A 19 22.81 -8.10 12.60
CA GLU A 19 23.33 -9.46 12.44
C GLU A 19 24.70 -9.45 11.77
N LEU A 20 25.68 -10.12 12.38
CA LEU A 20 27.00 -10.33 11.82
C LEU A 20 26.93 -11.45 10.77
N ILE A 21 27.26 -11.14 9.51
CA ILE A 21 27.13 -12.09 8.39
C ILE A 21 28.45 -12.74 8.04
N LYS A 22 29.52 -11.93 8.02
CA LYS A 22 30.82 -12.36 7.51
C LYS A 22 31.91 -11.81 8.39
N THR A 23 32.83 -12.70 8.75
CA THR A 23 34.11 -12.35 9.34
C THR A 23 35.18 -12.91 8.41
N GLU A 24 35.89 -12.04 7.70
CA GLU A 24 36.97 -12.44 6.80
C GLU A 24 38.24 -12.80 7.59
N LYS A 25 39.13 -13.57 6.97
CA LYS A 25 40.40 -14.04 7.58
C LYS A 25 41.29 -12.89 8.10
N GLY A 26 41.10 -11.66 7.60
CA GLY A 26 41.77 -10.44 8.08
C GLY A 26 41.03 -9.67 9.18
N GLY A 27 39.98 -10.24 9.79
CA GLY A 27 39.18 -9.57 10.82
C GLY A 27 38.26 -8.46 10.29
N ALA A 28 38.00 -8.43 8.98
CA ALA A 28 36.98 -7.58 8.39
C ALA A 28 35.61 -8.19 8.67
N GLN A 29 34.77 -7.45 9.39
CA GLN A 29 33.42 -7.86 9.75
C GLN A 29 32.43 -7.11 8.85
N THR A 30 31.36 -7.80 8.45
CA THR A 30 30.21 -7.19 7.76
C THR A 30 28.95 -7.50 8.54
N VAL A 31 28.22 -6.46 8.89
CA VAL A 31 27.00 -6.53 9.70
C VAL A 31 25.84 -5.97 8.89
N ARG A 32 24.66 -6.60 8.91
CA ARG A 32 23.45 -6.06 8.28
C ARG A 32 22.42 -5.63 9.31
N CYS A 33 21.54 -4.73 8.88
CA CYS A 33 20.33 -4.36 9.61
C CYS A 33 19.25 -5.45 9.43
N LEU A 34 18.70 -5.95 10.54
CA LEU A 34 17.60 -6.92 10.54
C LEU A 34 16.24 -6.26 10.21
N LEU A 35 16.01 -5.02 10.63
CA LEU A 35 14.79 -4.27 10.29
C LEU A 35 14.66 -4.07 8.76
N CYS A 36 15.79 -3.85 8.07
CA CYS A 36 15.84 -3.84 6.60
C CYS A 36 15.38 -5.17 5.97
N ILE A 37 15.60 -6.30 6.63
CA ILE A 37 15.28 -7.63 6.10
C ILE A 37 13.82 -7.99 6.39
N TYR A 38 13.33 -7.65 7.58
CA TYR A 38 12.10 -8.20 8.13
C TYR A 38 10.91 -7.24 8.15
N ASP A 39 11.12 -5.93 8.27
CA ASP A 39 10.02 -4.99 8.53
C ASP A 39 9.86 -3.89 7.47
N ARG A 40 10.69 -3.91 6.41
CA ARG A 40 10.76 -2.90 5.33
C ARG A 40 11.18 -1.53 5.84
N ARG A 41 11.54 -0.66 4.89
CA ARG A 41 11.73 0.76 5.17
C ARG A 41 10.37 1.45 5.17
N ASP A 42 10.23 2.44 6.03
CA ASP A 42 9.03 3.28 6.06
C ASP A 42 8.82 3.91 4.68
N LYS A 43 7.57 3.84 4.19
CA LYS A 43 7.20 4.48 2.93
C LYS A 43 7.29 5.99 3.11
N VAL A 44 8.14 6.62 2.31
CA VAL A 44 8.23 8.08 2.27
C VAL A 44 7.46 8.56 1.05
N GLU A 45 6.52 9.49 1.27
CA GLU A 45 5.78 10.12 0.19
C GLU A 45 6.74 10.98 -0.67
N VAL A 46 6.76 10.68 -1.97
CA VAL A 46 7.51 11.43 -2.98
C VAL A 46 6.54 12.40 -3.64
N GLY A 47 6.78 13.70 -3.48
CA GLY A 47 5.91 14.71 -4.08
C GLY A 47 6.38 16.14 -3.78
N SER A 48 5.80 17.11 -4.49
CA SER A 48 6.12 18.53 -4.33
C SER A 48 5.90 19.06 -2.90
N SER A 49 5.03 18.40 -2.13
CA SER A 49 4.78 18.70 -0.71
C SER A 49 5.95 18.41 0.23
N THR A 50 6.78 17.41 -0.09
CA THR A 50 7.93 17.00 0.76
C THR A 50 9.28 17.44 0.21
N GLY A 51 9.33 18.01 -1.01
CA GLY A 51 10.56 18.43 -1.68
C GLY A 51 11.51 17.28 -2.08
N ARG A 52 11.12 16.03 -1.85
CA ARG A 52 11.97 14.85 -2.05
C ARG A 52 11.88 14.35 -3.49
N LYS A 53 12.99 14.45 -4.22
CA LYS A 53 13.07 14.10 -5.66
C LYS A 53 13.34 12.62 -5.96
N ARG A 54 13.68 11.80 -4.96
CA ARG A 54 14.08 10.39 -5.15
C ARG A 54 13.38 9.45 -4.19
N LYS A 55 12.90 8.33 -4.72
CA LYS A 55 12.33 7.20 -3.97
C LYS A 55 13.39 6.61 -3.03
N SER A 56 12.94 6.02 -1.92
CA SER A 56 13.83 5.30 -0.99
C SER A 56 14.33 4.01 -1.66
N ARG A 57 15.61 3.64 -1.45
CA ARG A 57 16.16 2.38 -1.94
C ARG A 57 15.65 1.22 -1.08
N VAL A 58 15.35 0.08 -1.70
CA VAL A 58 14.85 -1.13 -1.02
C VAL A 58 16.01 -2.01 -0.49
N ASP A 59 17.26 -1.67 -0.83
CA ASP A 59 18.42 -2.48 -0.47
C ASP A 59 18.61 -2.63 1.04
N ILE A 60 19.04 -3.82 1.45
CA ILE A 60 19.45 -4.09 2.83
C ILE A 60 20.68 -3.25 3.16
N LYS A 61 20.67 -2.58 4.32
CA LYS A 61 21.83 -1.82 4.78
C LYS A 61 22.88 -2.75 5.39
N TYR A 62 24.08 -2.70 4.81
CA TYR A 62 25.28 -3.32 5.34
C TYR A 62 26.21 -2.27 5.95
N TYR A 63 26.92 -2.68 7.00
CA TYR A 63 27.91 -1.90 7.73
C TYR A 63 29.24 -2.63 7.73
N THR A 64 30.29 -1.85 7.50
CA THR A 64 31.69 -2.22 7.68
C THR A 64 32.30 -1.25 8.69
N LYS A 65 33.55 -1.50 9.10
CA LYS A 65 34.26 -0.62 10.06
C LYS A 65 34.28 0.84 9.54
N PRO A 66 34.04 1.85 10.40
CA PRO A 66 33.80 1.77 11.84
C PRO A 66 32.36 1.44 12.26
N PHE A 67 32.23 0.59 13.28
CA PHE A 67 30.97 0.15 13.86
C PHE A 67 30.42 1.11 14.92
N ALA A 68 30.26 2.39 14.56
CA ALA A 68 29.81 3.43 15.48
C ALA A 68 28.27 3.37 15.73
N PRO A 69 27.80 3.31 16.98
CA PRO A 69 26.37 3.23 17.31
C PRO A 69 25.50 4.34 16.73
N GLN A 70 26.05 5.55 16.58
CA GLN A 70 25.35 6.69 16.00
C GLN A 70 24.88 6.42 14.56
N ASN A 71 25.65 5.65 13.78
CA ASN A 71 25.29 5.30 12.40
C ASN A 71 24.07 4.38 12.37
N TYR A 72 23.98 3.43 13.31
CA TYR A 72 22.82 2.54 13.41
C TYR A 72 21.57 3.30 13.81
N ARG A 73 21.68 4.16 14.84
CA ARG A 73 20.56 4.98 15.33
C ARG A 73 20.04 5.90 14.22
N SER A 74 20.93 6.60 13.52
CA SER A 74 20.54 7.49 12.42
C SER A 74 19.85 6.71 11.30
N HIS A 75 20.37 5.53 10.92
CA HIS A 75 19.73 4.70 9.92
C HIS A 75 18.33 4.23 10.35
N ASN A 76 18.21 3.68 11.56
CA ASN A 76 16.95 3.14 12.07
C ASN A 76 15.90 4.25 12.20
N MET A 77 16.26 5.43 12.73
CA MET A 77 15.34 6.58 12.81
C MET A 77 14.89 7.09 11.44
N MET A 78 15.80 7.14 10.45
CA MET A 78 15.49 7.70 9.13
C MET A 78 14.80 6.74 8.17
N GLN A 79 15.02 5.43 8.32
CA GLN A 79 14.54 4.42 7.37
C GLN A 79 13.52 3.48 7.97
N HIS A 80 13.46 3.36 9.29
CA HIS A 80 12.61 2.44 10.04
C HIS A 80 11.94 3.15 11.22
N GLY A 81 11.65 4.44 11.12
CA GLY A 81 11.21 5.29 12.23
C GLY A 81 10.04 4.69 13.02
N LYS A 82 9.03 4.13 12.34
CA LYS A 82 7.89 3.48 13.01
C LYS A 82 8.31 2.21 13.76
N THR A 83 8.89 1.25 13.03
CA THR A 83 9.26 -0.07 13.58
C THR A 83 10.40 0.03 14.59
N TRP A 84 11.27 1.03 14.45
CA TRP A 84 12.35 1.32 15.39
C TRP A 84 11.84 1.90 16.70
N ALA A 85 10.82 2.77 16.67
CA ALA A 85 10.21 3.29 17.89
C ALA A 85 9.69 2.12 18.75
N GLU A 86 8.87 1.25 18.13
CA GLU A 86 8.37 0.02 18.75
C GLU A 86 9.52 -0.88 19.22
N TYR A 87 10.50 -1.15 18.34
CA TYR A 87 11.61 -2.04 18.68
C TYR A 87 12.46 -1.51 19.83
N SER A 88 12.73 -0.20 19.88
CA SER A 88 13.62 0.40 20.86
C SER A 88 13.07 0.33 22.29
N GLU A 89 11.74 0.41 22.43
CA GLU A 89 11.03 0.39 23.71
C GLU A 89 10.84 -1.02 24.28
N MET A 90 10.87 -2.06 23.43
CA MET A 90 10.74 -3.45 23.87
C MET A 90 11.84 -3.87 24.86
N CYS A 91 11.49 -4.81 25.74
CA CYS A 91 12.46 -5.39 26.64
C CYS A 91 13.43 -6.33 25.89
N ASN A 92 14.56 -6.65 26.51
CA ASN A 92 15.58 -7.51 25.88
C ASN A 92 15.07 -8.93 25.59
N ALA A 93 14.06 -9.43 26.31
CA ALA A 93 13.45 -10.73 26.03
C ALA A 93 12.64 -10.69 24.73
N GLU A 94 11.75 -9.72 24.60
CA GLU A 94 10.94 -9.50 23.38
C GLU A 94 11.82 -9.24 22.16
N LYS A 95 12.90 -8.45 22.30
CA LYS A 95 13.85 -8.18 21.22
C LYS A 95 14.51 -9.43 20.65
N ARG A 96 14.72 -10.48 21.46
CA ARG A 96 15.29 -11.77 21.01
C ARG A 96 14.29 -12.56 20.18
N GLU A 97 13.01 -12.44 20.48
CA GLU A 97 11.93 -13.15 19.79
C GLU A 97 11.37 -12.37 18.61
N TYR A 98 11.58 -11.05 18.56
CA TYR A 98 10.99 -10.15 17.58
C TYR A 98 11.20 -10.57 16.12
N PHE A 99 12.39 -11.10 15.78
CA PHE A 99 12.69 -11.57 14.42
C PHE A 99 12.48 -13.08 14.24
N THR A 100 12.23 -13.81 15.33
CA THR A 100 12.05 -15.27 15.31
C THR A 100 10.70 -15.61 14.70
N GLY A 101 10.68 -16.47 13.68
CA GLY A 101 9.46 -16.84 12.95
C GLY A 101 8.98 -15.83 11.91
N LYS A 102 9.57 -14.63 11.82
CA LYS A 102 9.28 -13.69 10.73
C LYS A 102 9.86 -14.20 9.42
N THR A 103 9.09 -14.10 8.34
CA THR A 103 9.59 -14.38 6.99
C THR A 103 10.36 -13.17 6.47
N LYS A 104 11.55 -13.40 5.89
CA LYS A 104 12.33 -12.34 5.26
C LYS A 104 11.52 -11.72 4.13
N ILE A 105 11.39 -10.40 4.11
CA ILE A 105 10.56 -9.72 3.11
C ILE A 105 11.06 -9.94 1.69
N VAL A 106 12.37 -10.03 1.49
CA VAL A 106 12.95 -10.33 0.17
C VAL A 106 12.49 -11.69 -0.39
N ASN A 107 11.98 -12.57 0.47
CA ASN A 107 11.43 -13.87 0.09
C ASN A 107 9.90 -13.86 -0.01
N THR A 108 9.23 -12.74 0.27
CA THR A 108 7.77 -12.66 0.13
C THR A 108 7.42 -12.22 -1.30
N LEU A 109 6.41 -12.88 -1.87
CA LEU A 109 5.87 -12.53 -3.20
C LEU A 109 5.57 -11.03 -3.30
N HIS A 110 5.10 -10.41 -2.21
CA HIS A 110 4.77 -9.00 -2.12
C HIS A 110 5.93 -8.04 -2.41
N HIS A 111 7.20 -8.42 -2.15
CA HIS A 111 8.33 -7.58 -2.55
C HIS A 111 8.42 -7.49 -4.07
N CYS A 112 8.12 -8.58 -4.76
CA CYS A 112 8.08 -8.64 -6.22
C CYS A 112 6.79 -8.01 -6.81
N LEU A 113 5.66 -8.02 -6.07
CA LEU A 113 4.40 -7.43 -6.54
C LEU A 113 4.26 -5.91 -6.26
N ASP A 114 4.98 -5.36 -5.27
CA ASP A 114 4.91 -3.93 -4.90
C ASP A 114 5.89 -3.03 -5.66
N VAL A 115 6.27 -3.40 -6.89
CA VAL A 115 7.12 -2.54 -7.73
C VAL A 115 6.35 -1.24 -8.02
N GLN A 116 6.59 -0.21 -7.20
CA GLN A 116 5.96 1.13 -7.22
C GLN A 116 6.31 1.95 -8.49
N GLY A 117 6.60 1.30 -9.61
CA GLY A 117 6.97 1.90 -10.88
C GLY A 117 6.01 1.55 -12.02
N ASP A 118 5.27 0.45 -11.93
CA ASP A 118 4.41 0.01 -13.04
C ASP A 118 3.02 0.62 -12.89
N THR A 119 2.95 1.91 -13.24
CA THR A 119 1.68 2.59 -13.44
C THR A 119 1.21 2.41 -14.88
N MET A 120 -0.02 1.97 -15.08
CA MET A 120 -0.64 1.87 -16.39
C MET A 120 -1.71 2.96 -16.54
N GLU A 121 -1.70 3.68 -17.66
CA GLU A 121 -2.69 4.71 -17.95
C GLU A 121 -3.61 4.28 -19.08
N PHE A 122 -4.92 4.44 -18.87
CA PHE A 122 -5.93 4.25 -19.91
C PHE A 122 -6.53 5.58 -20.30
N LYS A 123 -6.52 5.87 -21.61
CA LYS A 123 -7.19 7.03 -22.19
C LYS A 123 -8.58 6.64 -22.66
N VAL A 124 -9.60 7.23 -22.07
CA VAL A 124 -11.01 6.92 -22.32
C VAL A 124 -11.71 8.11 -22.97
N SER A 125 -12.56 7.82 -23.95
CA SER A 125 -13.32 8.83 -24.68
C SER A 125 -14.37 9.49 -23.78
N PRO A 126 -14.59 10.83 -23.85
CA PRO A 126 -15.59 11.51 -23.03
C PRO A 126 -17.01 10.93 -23.10
N PRO A 127 -17.56 10.54 -24.25
CA PRO A 127 -18.88 9.91 -24.31
C PRO A 127 -19.00 8.61 -23.50
N ILE A 128 -17.90 7.84 -23.35
CA ILE A 128 -17.92 6.63 -22.52
C ILE A 128 -18.07 7.01 -21.05
N VAL A 129 -17.33 8.01 -20.59
CA VAL A 129 -17.32 8.42 -19.19
C VAL A 129 -18.57 9.19 -18.83
N GLU A 130 -18.94 10.18 -19.63
CA GLU A 130 -20.05 11.10 -19.35
C GLU A 130 -21.40 10.40 -19.63
N THR A 131 -21.57 9.77 -20.80
CA THR A 131 -22.85 9.17 -21.18
C THR A 131 -23.04 7.76 -20.65
N ILE A 132 -22.09 6.85 -20.88
CA ILE A 132 -22.29 5.44 -20.49
C ILE A 132 -22.14 5.28 -18.97
N ILE A 133 -21.00 5.68 -18.43
CA ILE A 133 -20.73 5.49 -16.99
C ILE A 133 -21.52 6.51 -16.17
N GLY A 134 -21.49 7.78 -16.55
CA GLY A 134 -22.20 8.83 -15.81
C GLY A 134 -23.72 8.67 -15.87
N ASP A 135 -24.28 8.48 -17.06
CA ASP A 135 -25.73 8.63 -17.27
C ASP A 135 -26.47 7.32 -17.56
N MET A 136 -25.80 6.22 -17.93
CA MET A 136 -26.44 4.91 -18.14
C MET A 136 -26.28 3.97 -16.96
N LEU A 137 -25.07 3.87 -16.39
CA LEU A 137 -24.79 2.93 -15.30
C LEU A 137 -25.52 3.30 -14.00
N PHE A 138 -25.63 4.59 -13.70
CA PHE A 138 -26.28 5.10 -12.48
C PHE A 138 -27.71 5.60 -12.71
N ARG A 139 -28.41 5.05 -13.72
CA ARG A 139 -29.82 5.39 -13.96
C ARG A 139 -30.69 5.00 -12.77
N ASN A 140 -31.73 5.79 -12.57
CA ASN A 140 -32.73 5.58 -11.53
C ASN A 140 -33.92 4.76 -12.05
N ASP A 141 -33.77 4.02 -13.15
CA ASP A 141 -34.88 3.38 -13.88
C ASP A 141 -35.65 2.33 -13.03
N GLU A 142 -35.02 1.73 -12.01
CA GLU A 142 -35.67 0.87 -11.01
C GLU A 142 -36.74 1.57 -10.15
N MET A 143 -36.94 2.88 -10.34
CA MET A 143 -37.98 3.66 -9.66
C MET A 143 -39.29 3.77 -10.45
N LEU A 144 -39.36 3.27 -11.68
CA LEU A 144 -40.63 3.21 -12.43
C LEU A 144 -41.40 1.90 -12.20
N ASP A 145 -40.72 0.80 -11.90
CA ASP A 145 -41.37 -0.53 -11.82
C ASP A 145 -41.94 -0.90 -10.43
N ASN A 146 -41.69 -0.08 -9.41
CA ASN A 146 -42.20 -0.34 -8.05
C ASN A 146 -43.50 0.41 -7.72
N ALA A 147 -44.15 1.02 -8.72
CA ALA A 147 -45.44 1.69 -8.57
C ALA A 147 -46.65 0.82 -8.96
N GLU A 148 -46.44 -0.39 -9.51
CA GLU A 148 -47.51 -1.20 -10.12
C GLU A 148 -47.60 -2.65 -9.60
N ASN A 149 -47.23 -2.94 -8.35
CA ASN A 149 -47.57 -4.24 -7.74
C ASN A 149 -48.21 -4.05 -6.35
N ASP A 150 -49.55 -3.97 -6.39
CA ASP A 150 -50.61 -4.33 -5.43
C ASP A 150 -50.25 -4.59 -3.95
N ASP A 151 -50.87 -3.83 -3.04
CA ASP A 151 -52.04 -4.29 -2.27
C ASP A 151 -52.50 -3.19 -1.29
N GLU A 152 -53.81 -3.01 -1.14
CA GLU A 152 -54.44 -2.04 -0.24
C GLU A 152 -53.99 -2.21 1.22
N ASP A 153 -53.28 -1.22 1.78
CA ASP A 153 -53.52 -0.75 3.15
C ASP A 153 -52.99 0.69 3.32
N ASP A 154 -53.88 1.57 3.79
CA ASP A 154 -53.81 3.03 3.72
C ASP A 154 -52.98 3.66 4.85
N LEU A 155 -51.72 3.25 5.04
CA LEU A 155 -50.82 3.87 6.04
C LEU A 155 -49.32 3.66 5.71
N VAL A 156 -48.70 4.47 4.83
CA VAL A 156 -47.28 4.96 4.89
C VAL A 156 -46.73 5.55 3.56
N ALA A 157 -47.45 6.49 2.92
CA ALA A 157 -46.91 7.19 1.74
C ALA A 157 -45.62 8.01 2.04
N SER A 158 -45.41 8.46 3.28
CA SER A 158 -44.26 9.28 3.68
C SER A 158 -42.96 8.49 3.87
N ASP A 159 -43.03 7.27 4.38
CA ASP A 159 -41.85 6.42 4.60
C ASP A 159 -41.35 5.81 3.29
N ALA A 160 -42.25 5.49 2.35
CA ALA A 160 -41.89 5.09 0.99
C ALA A 160 -41.16 6.22 0.25
N ALA A 161 -41.70 7.45 0.28
CA ALA A 161 -41.04 8.62 -0.33
C ALA A 161 -39.67 8.91 0.29
N LYS A 162 -39.53 8.75 1.61
CA LYS A 162 -38.26 8.92 2.33
C LYS A 162 -37.25 7.81 1.99
N ALA A 163 -37.70 6.57 1.81
CA ALA A 163 -36.87 5.45 1.37
C ALA A 163 -36.36 5.64 -0.06
N VAL A 164 -37.23 6.13 -0.97
CA VAL A 164 -36.91 6.50 -2.35
C VAL A 164 -35.85 7.61 -2.34
N ALA A 165 -36.07 8.70 -1.61
CA ALA A 165 -35.11 9.80 -1.51
C ALA A 165 -33.73 9.34 -0.99
N LYS A 166 -33.71 8.42 -0.01
CA LYS A 166 -32.47 7.84 0.51
C LYS A 166 -31.72 6.99 -0.53
N LYS A 167 -32.45 6.20 -1.34
CA LYS A 167 -31.85 5.41 -2.45
C LYS A 167 -31.25 6.33 -3.53
N ILE A 168 -31.94 7.42 -3.89
CA ILE A 168 -31.44 8.42 -4.85
C ILE A 168 -30.17 9.09 -4.34
N ALA A 169 -30.18 9.53 -3.08
CA ALA A 169 -29.01 10.15 -2.46
C ALA A 169 -27.80 9.19 -2.42
N LYS A 170 -28.05 7.91 -2.13
CA LYS A 170 -27.02 6.85 -2.14
C LYS A 170 -26.43 6.65 -3.55
N LYS A 171 -27.27 6.45 -4.58
CA LYS A 171 -26.80 6.31 -5.98
C LYS A 171 -26.02 7.54 -6.44
N SER A 172 -26.45 8.75 -6.07
CA SER A 172 -25.74 10.00 -6.38
C SER A 172 -24.35 10.06 -5.73
N SER A 173 -24.25 9.65 -4.46
CA SER A 173 -22.96 9.56 -3.76
C SER A 173 -22.02 8.52 -4.39
N GLU A 174 -22.56 7.36 -4.77
CA GLU A 174 -21.81 6.31 -5.47
C GLU A 174 -21.31 6.79 -6.85
N LYS A 175 -22.16 7.47 -7.63
CA LYS A 175 -21.77 8.12 -8.89
C LYS A 175 -20.63 9.10 -8.67
N ALA A 176 -20.78 10.02 -7.71
CA ALA A 176 -19.74 11.00 -7.41
C ALA A 176 -18.42 10.36 -6.99
N HIS A 177 -18.46 9.24 -6.26
CA HIS A 177 -17.26 8.51 -5.87
C HIS A 177 -16.61 7.79 -7.08
N ALA A 178 -17.39 7.10 -7.89
CA ALA A 178 -16.90 6.39 -9.08
C ALA A 178 -16.26 7.35 -10.10
N MET A 179 -16.86 8.53 -10.30
CA MET A 179 -16.36 9.52 -11.25
C MET A 179 -14.98 10.08 -10.89
N LYS A 180 -14.55 10.00 -9.62
CA LYS A 180 -13.21 10.45 -9.19
C LYS A 180 -12.07 9.67 -9.83
N LEU A 181 -12.33 8.46 -10.33
CA LEU A 181 -11.33 7.64 -11.01
C LEU A 181 -10.95 8.19 -12.39
N PHE A 182 -11.79 9.05 -12.98
CA PHE A 182 -11.61 9.58 -14.32
C PHE A 182 -11.12 11.02 -14.23
N VAL A 183 -9.83 11.23 -14.50
CA VAL A 183 -9.23 12.57 -14.48
C VAL A 183 -9.21 13.12 -15.90
N LYS A 184 -9.84 14.28 -16.13
CA LYS A 184 -9.85 14.91 -17.46
C LYS A 184 -8.48 15.51 -17.77
N ASP A 185 -7.90 15.10 -18.88
CA ASP A 185 -6.66 15.66 -19.41
C ASP A 185 -6.97 16.95 -20.19
N SER A 186 -6.37 18.05 -19.73
CA SER A 186 -6.54 19.39 -20.29
C SER A 186 -6.06 19.51 -21.73
N GLU A 187 -5.07 18.71 -22.15
CA GLU A 187 -4.49 18.79 -23.49
C GLU A 187 -5.29 17.96 -24.50
N THR A 188 -5.55 16.68 -24.18
CA THR A 188 -6.20 15.76 -25.11
C THR A 188 -7.73 15.76 -25.03
N LYS A 189 -8.29 16.45 -24.04
CA LYS A 189 -9.73 16.45 -23.70
C LYS A 189 -10.31 15.06 -23.42
N LYS A 190 -9.47 14.03 -23.23
CA LYS A 190 -9.86 12.67 -22.87
C LYS A 190 -9.81 12.49 -21.35
N TYR A 191 -10.43 11.42 -20.86
CA TYR A 191 -10.27 11.00 -19.48
C TYR A 191 -9.10 10.04 -19.35
N VAL A 192 -8.33 10.18 -18.27
CA VAL A 192 -7.20 9.33 -17.93
C VAL A 192 -7.53 8.58 -16.64
N ILE A 193 -7.31 7.27 -16.66
CA ILE A 193 -7.39 6.40 -15.50
C ILE A 193 -5.98 5.88 -15.24
N THR A 194 -5.47 6.10 -14.03
CA THR A 194 -4.13 5.65 -13.63
C THR A 194 -4.24 4.46 -12.67
N ILE A 195 -3.70 3.33 -13.07
CA ILE A 195 -3.59 2.12 -12.25
C ILE A 195 -2.19 2.08 -11.65
N ASN A 196 -2.07 2.22 -10.33
CA ASN A 196 -0.77 2.40 -9.67
C ASN A 196 0.06 1.12 -9.49
N ASN A 197 -0.55 -0.06 -9.64
CA ASN A 197 0.14 -1.34 -9.53
C ASN A 197 -0.41 -2.29 -10.59
N MET A 198 0.27 -2.33 -11.73
CA MET A 198 -0.13 -3.14 -12.88
C MET A 198 -0.21 -4.63 -12.55
N MET A 199 0.77 -5.18 -11.83
CA MET A 199 0.79 -6.60 -11.50
C MET A 199 -0.39 -7.02 -10.60
N ARG A 200 -0.75 -6.22 -9.59
CA ARG A 200 -1.94 -6.47 -8.76
C ARG A 200 -3.21 -6.37 -9.58
N TYR A 201 -3.27 -5.45 -10.53
CA TYR A 201 -4.42 -5.30 -11.42
C TYR A 201 -4.58 -6.50 -12.36
N GLU A 202 -3.49 -6.95 -13.00
CA GLU A 202 -3.49 -8.14 -13.84
C GLU A 202 -3.87 -9.39 -13.06
N LEU A 203 -3.35 -9.56 -11.84
CA LEU A 203 -3.72 -10.66 -10.96
C LEU A 203 -5.20 -10.62 -10.59
N ALA A 204 -5.75 -9.42 -10.33
CA ALA A 204 -7.18 -9.24 -10.08
C ALA A 204 -8.02 -9.67 -11.29
N LEU A 205 -7.60 -9.26 -12.50
CA LEU A 205 -8.28 -9.65 -13.74
C LEU A 205 -8.20 -11.16 -13.99
N ASP A 206 -7.07 -11.79 -13.72
CA ASP A 206 -6.90 -13.24 -13.86
C ASP A 206 -7.78 -14.02 -12.86
N HIS A 207 -7.87 -13.57 -11.61
CA HIS A 207 -8.79 -14.15 -10.63
C HIS A 207 -10.25 -14.05 -11.08
N VAL A 208 -10.67 -12.88 -11.56
CA VAL A 208 -12.02 -12.67 -12.10
C VAL A 208 -12.25 -13.52 -13.35
N GLY A 209 -11.27 -13.59 -14.25
CA GLY A 209 -11.32 -14.42 -15.46
C GLY A 209 -11.42 -15.92 -15.17
N ARG A 210 -10.89 -16.37 -14.02
CA ARG A 210 -11.01 -17.76 -13.54
C ARG A 210 -12.30 -18.02 -12.74
N GLY A 211 -13.19 -17.03 -12.63
CA GLY A 211 -14.51 -17.18 -12.01
C GLY A 211 -14.60 -16.72 -10.56
N MET A 212 -13.58 -16.07 -9.99
CA MET A 212 -13.73 -15.40 -8.69
C MET A 212 -14.57 -14.13 -8.83
N SER A 213 -15.48 -13.88 -7.90
CA SER A 213 -16.18 -12.59 -7.86
C SER A 213 -15.20 -11.45 -7.57
N PHE A 214 -15.56 -10.21 -7.93
CA PHE A 214 -14.76 -9.02 -7.59
C PHE A 214 -14.49 -8.92 -6.08
N ARG A 215 -15.46 -9.31 -5.25
CA ARG A 215 -15.31 -9.30 -3.78
C ARG A 215 -14.30 -10.33 -3.31
N GLN A 216 -14.36 -11.56 -3.83
CA GLN A 216 -13.39 -12.61 -3.49
C GLN A 216 -11.99 -12.24 -3.99
N SER A 217 -11.89 -11.68 -5.20
CA SER A 217 -10.61 -11.22 -5.77
C SER A 217 -10.01 -10.10 -4.94
N ALA A 218 -10.83 -9.12 -4.50
CA ALA A 218 -10.41 -8.07 -3.59
C ALA A 218 -9.90 -8.66 -2.27
N MET A 219 -10.64 -9.57 -1.64
CA MET A 219 -10.21 -10.22 -0.40
C MET A 219 -8.90 -10.99 -0.58
N ALA A 220 -8.72 -11.72 -1.68
CA ALA A 220 -7.48 -12.44 -1.97
C ALA A 220 -6.28 -11.49 -2.10
N ILE A 221 -6.47 -10.34 -2.75
CA ILE A 221 -5.44 -9.31 -2.92
C ILE A 221 -5.18 -8.54 -1.62
N GLU A 222 -6.19 -8.33 -0.78
CA GLU A 222 -6.06 -7.63 0.50
C GLU A 222 -5.47 -8.48 1.62
N HIS A 223 -5.80 -9.77 1.69
CA HIS A 223 -5.12 -10.72 2.58
C HIS A 223 -3.67 -10.97 2.16
N ALA A 224 -3.33 -10.63 0.92
CA ALA A 224 -1.97 -10.58 0.41
C ALA A 224 -1.26 -9.23 0.69
N LYS A 225 -1.68 -8.45 1.70
CA LYS A 225 -0.96 -7.26 2.22
C LYS A 225 -0.10 -7.63 3.41
#